data_AF-F8LED4-F1
#
_entry.id   AF-F8LED4-F1
#
_cell.length_a   1.000
_cell.length_b   1.000
_cell.length_c   1.000
_cell.angle_alpha   90.00
_cell.angle_beta   90.00
_cell.angle_gamma   90.00
#
_symmetry.space_group_name_H-M   'P 1'
#
loop_
_entity.id
_entity.type
_entity.pdbx_description
1 polymer ?
#
loop_
_entity_poly.entity_id
_entity_poly.type
_entity_poly.pdbx_seq_one_letter_code
_entity_poly.pdbx_strand_id
1 'polypeptide(L)'
;MVRFGLLLLSLLTSCAWHPCTPEYHVQYCHLNDPPPVELLDPCPHYLVVLVCARHLDYTNGKQLLKTIARHPSDGSKNSDVGHAWVLLQGEKERLEGGHTGEFGVVQPRYFEGVADLIDYHDPNPVRYLWATQKDGCFQKGSGGFVPTFAARIKLSQEQYKEVRAFILSYSYRDYAITRHQCATFAADVAEIAGVELKHSVTVPIEQRITLYGENIQLWSDPFYAELTISSPDILEKSLMQAVKEGKAQNATNWYLENYRKKTTLFDRIHSIKTIGSKLNRSLMLK
;
A
#
# COMPACT_ATOMS: atom_id res chain seq x y z
N MET A 1 5.14 -21.33 14.29
CA MET A 1 4.01 -21.18 13.32
C MET A 1 2.59 -21.14 13.92
N VAL A 2 2.13 -22.11 14.73
CA VAL A 2 0.71 -22.18 15.18
C VAL A 2 0.30 -21.00 16.08
N ARG A 3 1.19 -20.47 16.92
CA ARG A 3 0.87 -19.46 17.95
C ARG A 3 0.57 -18.06 17.39
N PHE A 4 1.25 -17.62 16.33
CA PHE A 4 1.07 -16.27 15.74
C PHE A 4 -0.08 -16.21 14.73
N GLY A 5 -0.30 -17.28 13.95
CA GLY A 5 -1.51 -17.40 13.12
C GLY A 5 -2.80 -17.39 13.96
N LEU A 6 -2.74 -17.99 15.15
CA LEU A 6 -3.81 -17.93 16.13
C LEU A 6 -4.01 -16.51 16.70
N LEU A 7 -2.93 -15.75 16.98
CA LEU A 7 -3.03 -14.35 17.40
C LEU A 7 -3.87 -13.50 16.43
N LEU A 8 -3.54 -13.57 15.14
CA LEU A 8 -4.30 -12.91 14.08
C LEU A 8 -5.77 -13.36 14.13
N LEU A 9 -6.04 -14.67 14.27
CA LEU A 9 -7.40 -15.18 14.48
C LEU A 9 -8.13 -14.57 15.68
N SER A 10 -7.45 -14.34 16.81
CA SER A 10 -8.05 -13.73 18.00
C SER A 10 -8.39 -12.24 17.81
N LEU A 11 -7.62 -11.54 16.97
CA LEU A 11 -7.91 -10.16 16.56
C LEU A 11 -9.10 -10.10 15.59
N LEU A 12 -9.31 -11.14 14.78
CA LEU A 12 -10.43 -11.24 13.82
C LEU A 12 -11.81 -11.45 14.46
N THR A 13 -11.88 -11.88 15.74
CA THR A 13 -13.12 -12.14 16.48
C THR A 13 -13.58 -10.96 17.35
N SER A 14 -12.82 -9.86 17.40
CA SER A 14 -13.22 -8.66 18.14
C SER A 14 -14.39 -7.93 17.44
N CYS A 15 -15.50 -7.74 18.16
CA CYS A 15 -16.70 -7.04 17.66
C CYS A 15 -16.49 -5.53 17.44
N ALA A 16 -15.46 -4.94 18.06
CA ALA A 16 -15.11 -3.52 17.91
C ALA A 16 -13.98 -3.39 16.88
N TRP A 17 -14.34 -3.39 15.60
CA TRP A 17 -13.37 -3.31 14.49
C TRP A 17 -12.98 -1.88 14.11
N HIS A 18 -13.84 -0.91 14.39
CA HIS A 18 -13.48 0.49 14.23
C HIS A 18 -12.59 0.96 15.38
N PRO A 19 -11.48 1.64 15.09
CA PRO A 19 -10.71 2.35 16.09
C PRO A 19 -11.54 3.45 16.75
N CYS A 20 -11.39 3.58 18.07
CA CYS A 20 -12.09 4.60 18.87
C CYS A 20 -11.12 5.53 19.61
N THR A 21 -9.82 5.45 19.30
CA THR A 21 -8.79 6.28 19.92
C THR A 21 -8.93 7.72 19.40
N PRO A 22 -8.82 8.75 20.26
CA PRO A 22 -8.81 10.14 19.82
C PRO A 22 -7.74 10.42 18.75
N GLU A 23 -6.57 9.80 18.90
CA GLU A 23 -5.43 9.91 17.97
C GLU A 23 -5.81 9.46 16.57
N TYR A 24 -6.51 8.32 16.44
CA TYR A 24 -7.02 7.83 15.17
C TYR A 24 -7.97 8.85 14.51
N HIS A 25 -8.93 9.37 15.27
CA HIS A 25 -9.90 10.34 14.74
C HIS A 25 -9.22 11.63 14.28
N VAL A 26 -8.21 12.11 15.03
CA VAL A 26 -7.41 13.27 14.63
C VAL A 26 -6.59 12.98 13.37
N GLN A 27 -6.05 11.77 13.23
CA GLN A 27 -5.30 11.38 12.04
C GLN A 27 -6.16 11.47 10.77
N TYR A 28 -7.39 10.96 10.83
CA TYR A 28 -8.29 10.78 9.69
C TYR A 28 -9.39 11.84 9.53
N CYS A 29 -9.45 12.86 10.38
CA CYS A 29 -10.48 13.90 10.29
C CYS A 29 -10.50 14.63 8.93
N HIS A 30 -9.36 14.67 8.23
CA HIS A 30 -9.20 15.24 6.90
C HIS A 30 -10.04 14.56 5.81
N LEU A 31 -10.46 13.30 6.02
CA LEU A 31 -11.33 12.58 5.09
C LEU A 31 -12.75 13.15 5.04
N ASN A 32 -13.17 13.90 6.06
CA ASN A 32 -14.47 14.57 6.09
C ASN A 32 -14.53 15.83 5.22
N ASP A 33 -13.38 16.32 4.75
CA ASP A 33 -13.25 17.51 3.92
C ASP A 33 -12.40 17.18 2.68
N PRO A 34 -12.96 16.40 1.73
CA PRO A 34 -12.22 15.98 0.55
C PRO A 34 -11.87 17.18 -0.35
N PRO A 35 -10.69 17.19 -0.99
CA PRO A 35 -10.31 18.27 -1.89
C PRO A 35 -11.28 18.36 -3.08
N PRO A 36 -11.47 19.56 -3.64
CA PRO A 36 -12.40 19.78 -4.74
C PRO A 36 -12.04 18.91 -5.94
N VAL A 37 -13.08 18.49 -6.67
CA VAL A 37 -12.92 17.81 -7.96
C VAL A 37 -12.74 18.89 -9.02
N GLU A 38 -11.54 18.99 -9.58
CA GLU A 38 -11.23 19.91 -10.67
C GLU A 38 -11.18 19.21 -12.01
N LEU A 39 -11.46 19.97 -13.08
CA LEU A 39 -11.22 19.48 -14.43
C LEU A 39 -9.73 19.32 -14.63
N LEU A 40 -9.33 18.13 -15.07
CA LEU A 40 -7.94 17.86 -15.40
C LEU A 40 -7.55 18.61 -16.66
N ASP A 41 -6.60 19.54 -16.54
CA ASP A 41 -6.09 20.28 -17.69
C ASP A 41 -5.47 19.36 -18.77
N PRO A 42 -5.56 19.69 -20.05
CA PRO A 42 -4.82 18.98 -21.08
C PRO A 42 -3.30 19.13 -20.85
N CYS A 43 -2.58 18.02 -20.76
CA CYS A 43 -1.12 18.04 -20.63
C CYS A 43 -0.54 16.77 -21.27
N PRO A 44 0.50 16.87 -22.12
CA PRO A 44 1.10 15.71 -22.78
C PRO A 44 1.91 14.82 -21.83
N HIS A 45 2.45 15.39 -20.74
CA HIS A 45 3.28 14.70 -19.77
C HIS A 45 2.73 14.90 -18.37
N TYR A 46 2.37 13.82 -17.70
CA TYR A 46 1.91 13.90 -16.32
C TYR A 46 2.23 12.63 -15.54
N LEU A 47 2.37 12.81 -14.24
CA LEU A 47 2.44 11.75 -13.25
C LEU A 47 1.09 11.70 -12.52
N VAL A 48 0.56 10.51 -12.30
CA VAL A 48 -0.50 10.28 -11.32
C VAL A 48 0.07 9.42 -10.22
N VAL A 49 0.02 9.92 -8.98
CA VAL A 49 0.32 9.14 -7.79
C VAL A 49 -1.00 8.60 -7.26
N LEU A 50 -1.05 7.28 -7.09
CA LEU A 50 -2.25 6.55 -6.68
C LEU A 50 -1.99 5.84 -5.38
N VAL A 51 -3.01 5.84 -4.52
CA VAL A 51 -2.91 5.22 -3.21
C VAL A 51 -4.20 4.51 -2.86
N CYS A 52 -4.07 3.34 -2.25
CA CYS A 52 -5.12 2.60 -1.58
C CYS A 52 -4.77 2.57 -0.10
N ALA A 53 -5.33 3.52 0.66
CA ALA A 53 -5.17 3.62 2.09
C ALA A 53 -6.13 2.65 2.80
N ARG A 54 -5.64 1.97 3.85
CA ARG A 54 -6.48 1.09 4.69
C ARG A 54 -7.05 1.79 5.90
N HIS A 55 -6.53 2.98 6.20
CA HIS A 55 -6.86 3.79 7.37
C HIS A 55 -6.55 3.02 8.65
N LEU A 56 -5.31 2.56 8.78
CA LEU A 56 -4.82 1.81 9.93
C LEU A 56 -4.65 2.72 11.16
N ASP A 57 -4.68 2.14 12.36
CA ASP A 57 -4.44 2.85 13.61
C ASP A 57 -2.97 2.76 14.03
N TYR A 58 -2.25 3.87 13.88
CA TYR A 58 -0.81 3.97 14.18
C TYR A 58 -0.52 4.38 15.63
N THR A 59 -1.53 4.44 16.51
CA THR A 59 -1.37 4.87 17.91
C THR A 59 -0.34 4.03 18.67
N ASN A 60 -0.31 2.71 18.43
CA ASN A 60 0.68 1.77 18.94
C ASN A 60 0.65 0.44 18.17
N GLY A 61 1.64 -0.42 18.40
CA GLY A 61 1.79 -1.72 17.78
C GLY A 61 0.54 -2.60 17.92
N LYS A 62 -0.10 -2.62 19.08
CA LYS A 62 -1.33 -3.39 19.29
C LYS A 62 -2.50 -2.92 18.42
N GLN A 63 -2.76 -1.61 18.34
CA GLN A 63 -3.84 -1.08 17.51
C GLN A 63 -3.54 -1.24 16.02
N LEU A 64 -2.26 -1.08 15.63
CA LEU A 64 -1.83 -1.31 14.26
C LEU A 64 -2.10 -2.74 13.83
N LEU A 65 -1.64 -3.73 14.61
CA LEU A 65 -1.88 -5.15 14.32
C LEU A 65 -3.38 -5.47 14.24
N LYS A 66 -4.18 -4.88 15.13
CA LYS A 66 -5.63 -5.06 15.12
C LYS A 66 -6.28 -4.53 13.83
N THR A 67 -5.85 -3.36 13.36
CA THR A 67 -6.39 -2.74 12.15
C THR A 67 -5.84 -3.33 10.86
N ILE A 68 -4.64 -3.92 10.86
CA ILE A 68 -4.14 -4.76 9.77
C ILE A 68 -4.98 -6.04 9.66
N ALA A 69 -5.25 -6.71 10.79
CA ALA A 69 -6.05 -7.93 10.80
C ALA A 69 -7.46 -7.70 10.23
N ARG A 70 -8.04 -6.52 10.48
CA ARG A 70 -9.34 -6.12 9.95
C ARG A 70 -9.37 -4.63 9.65
N HIS A 71 -9.38 -4.28 8.36
CA HIS A 71 -9.23 -2.91 7.90
C HIS A 71 -10.39 -1.99 8.32
N PRO A 72 -10.11 -0.78 8.85
CA PRO A 72 -11.15 0.20 9.17
C PRO A 72 -11.87 0.80 7.96
N SER A 73 -11.21 0.84 6.80
CA SER A 73 -11.79 1.40 5.56
C SER A 73 -12.93 0.57 4.95
N ASP A 74 -12.78 -0.76 4.92
CA ASP A 74 -13.73 -1.65 4.22
C ASP A 74 -14.10 -2.93 5.00
N GLY A 75 -13.54 -3.13 6.20
CA GLY A 75 -13.79 -4.30 7.04
C GLY A 75 -13.18 -5.60 6.52
N SER A 76 -12.38 -5.56 5.44
CA SER A 76 -11.72 -6.73 4.88
C SER A 76 -10.68 -7.32 5.83
N LYS A 77 -10.39 -8.62 5.65
CA LYS A 77 -9.56 -9.43 6.54
C LYS A 77 -8.37 -10.08 5.81
N ASN A 78 -7.91 -9.45 4.74
CA ASN A 78 -6.81 -9.96 3.91
C ASN A 78 -5.42 -9.56 4.43
N SER A 79 -5.35 -8.80 5.53
CA SER A 79 -4.11 -8.47 6.25
C SER A 79 -3.07 -7.72 5.41
N ASP A 80 -3.51 -6.97 4.40
CA ASP A 80 -2.63 -6.07 3.66
C ASP A 80 -2.46 -4.73 4.41
N VAL A 81 -1.58 -3.86 3.92
CA VAL A 81 -1.33 -2.54 4.53
C VAL A 81 -1.66 -1.41 3.56
N GLY A 82 -2.49 -1.72 2.55
CA GLY A 82 -2.73 -0.85 1.41
C GLY A 82 -1.64 -0.96 0.35
N HIS A 83 -1.69 -0.05 -0.61
CA HIS A 83 -0.72 0.02 -1.69
C HIS A 83 -0.58 1.43 -2.25
N ALA A 84 0.58 1.74 -2.82
CA ALA A 84 0.80 2.97 -3.57
C ALA A 84 1.52 2.67 -4.88
N TRP A 85 1.10 3.31 -5.96
CA TRP A 85 1.69 3.11 -7.28
C TRP A 85 1.62 4.38 -8.09
N VAL A 86 2.32 4.40 -9.22
CA VAL A 86 2.34 5.55 -10.11
C VAL A 86 1.85 5.19 -11.49
N LEU A 87 1.31 6.18 -12.19
CA LEU A 87 1.05 6.17 -13.62
C LEU A 87 1.80 7.36 -14.22
N LEU A 88 2.85 7.06 -14.98
CA LEU A 88 3.56 8.05 -15.79
C LEU A 88 3.03 8.00 -17.22
N GLN A 89 2.49 9.14 -17.69
CA GLN A 89 2.02 9.30 -19.05
C GLN A 89 2.95 10.26 -19.82
N GLY A 90 3.38 9.84 -21.00
CA GLY A 90 3.93 10.71 -22.03
C GLY A 90 3.18 10.58 -23.35
N GLU A 91 3.66 11.20 -24.42
CA GLU A 91 2.95 11.22 -25.70
C GLU A 91 2.77 9.85 -26.35
N LYS A 92 3.74 8.95 -26.19
CA LYS A 92 3.79 7.64 -26.88
C LYS A 92 3.84 6.44 -25.93
N GLU A 93 4.05 6.68 -24.64
CA GLU A 93 4.30 5.65 -23.65
C GLU A 93 3.48 5.92 -22.38
N ARG A 94 3.04 4.83 -21.76
CA ARG A 94 2.41 4.83 -20.45
C ARG A 94 3.06 3.74 -19.61
N LEU A 95 3.62 4.14 -18.47
CA LEU A 95 4.16 3.25 -17.46
C LEU A 95 3.28 3.30 -16.22
N GLU A 96 2.85 2.16 -15.73
CA GLU A 96 1.99 2.08 -14.55
C GLU A 96 2.44 0.92 -13.68
N GLY A 97 2.67 1.19 -12.40
CA GLY A 97 3.11 0.19 -11.44
C GLY A 97 3.71 0.77 -10.17
N GLY A 98 4.05 -0.13 -9.24
CA GLY A 98 4.60 0.20 -7.93
C GLY A 98 5.64 -0.82 -7.49
N HIS A 99 6.36 -0.49 -6.42
CA HIS A 99 7.27 -1.43 -5.77
C HIS A 99 6.49 -2.35 -4.83
N THR A 100 6.66 -3.67 -4.99
CA THR A 100 6.11 -4.69 -4.09
C THR A 100 7.22 -5.67 -3.66
N GLY A 101 6.98 -6.47 -2.63
CA GLY A 101 7.92 -7.47 -2.12
C GLY A 101 7.27 -8.28 -1.00
N GLU A 102 8.10 -8.91 -0.15
CA GLU A 102 7.63 -9.70 0.99
C GLU A 102 6.81 -10.93 0.54
N PHE A 103 7.26 -11.61 -0.51
CA PHE A 103 6.56 -12.79 -1.04
C PHE A 103 6.77 -14.05 -0.20
N GLY A 104 7.82 -14.07 0.63
CA GLY A 104 8.17 -15.24 1.42
C GLY A 104 8.99 -16.28 0.64
N VAL A 105 9.58 -15.88 -0.50
CA VAL A 105 10.23 -16.83 -1.43
C VAL A 105 11.68 -17.12 -1.01
N VAL A 106 12.41 -16.09 -0.60
CA VAL A 106 13.84 -16.18 -0.24
C VAL A 106 14.03 -16.19 1.28
N GLN A 107 13.13 -15.53 2.00
CA GLN A 107 13.16 -15.30 3.44
C GLN A 107 11.72 -15.30 3.99
N PRO A 108 11.50 -15.60 5.27
CA PRO A 108 10.19 -15.44 5.91
C PRO A 108 9.66 -14.01 5.75
N ARG A 109 8.33 -13.88 5.60
CA ARG A 109 7.65 -12.57 5.66
C ARG A 109 7.86 -11.90 7.00
N TYR A 110 7.53 -10.62 7.13
CA TYR A 110 7.84 -9.87 8.36
C TYR A 110 7.22 -10.48 9.59
N PHE A 111 5.92 -10.77 9.55
CA PHE A 111 5.24 -11.38 10.70
C PHE A 111 5.65 -12.84 10.93
N GLU A 112 6.05 -13.56 9.89
CA GLU A 112 6.59 -14.91 10.01
C GLU A 112 7.95 -14.89 10.72
N GLY A 113 8.86 -14.00 10.32
CA GLY A 113 10.17 -13.87 10.96
C GLY A 113 10.09 -13.35 12.39
N VAL A 114 9.16 -12.44 12.71
CA VAL A 114 8.88 -12.06 14.11
C VAL A 114 8.39 -13.28 14.91
N ALA A 115 7.45 -14.06 14.35
CA ALA A 115 6.94 -15.26 15.01
C ALA A 115 8.03 -16.31 15.23
N ASP A 116 8.88 -16.54 14.24
CA ASP A 116 10.01 -17.46 14.35
C ASP A 116 10.96 -17.02 15.48
N LEU A 117 11.29 -15.72 15.57
CA LEU A 117 12.14 -15.21 16.65
C LEU A 117 11.48 -15.31 18.04
N ILE A 118 10.16 -15.17 18.14
CA ILE A 118 9.41 -15.45 19.37
C ILE A 118 9.55 -16.93 19.75
N ASP A 119 9.36 -17.84 18.79
CA ASP A 119 9.45 -19.29 18.99
C ASP A 119 10.90 -19.70 19.40
N TYR A 120 11.92 -18.94 18.99
CA TYR A 120 13.33 -19.11 19.40
C TYR A 120 13.71 -18.39 20.70
N HIS A 121 12.78 -17.71 21.38
CA HIS A 121 13.04 -16.91 22.58
C HIS A 121 14.11 -15.82 22.38
N ASP A 122 14.18 -15.22 21.19
CA ASP A 122 15.02 -14.04 20.95
C ASP A 122 14.57 -12.91 21.89
N PRO A 123 15.47 -12.14 22.51
CA PRO A 123 15.09 -11.01 23.37
C PRO A 123 14.49 -9.83 22.59
N ASN A 124 14.65 -9.78 21.26
CA ASN A 124 14.21 -8.71 20.36
C ASN A 124 13.55 -9.25 19.08
N PRO A 125 12.48 -10.04 19.14
CA PRO A 125 11.85 -10.62 17.94
C PRO A 125 11.38 -9.56 16.94
N VAL A 126 10.97 -8.38 17.39
CA VAL A 126 10.54 -7.30 16.49
C VAL A 126 11.68 -6.73 15.65
N ARG A 127 12.95 -7.05 15.95
CA ARG A 127 14.09 -6.65 15.11
C ARG A 127 13.95 -7.11 13.66
N TYR A 128 13.19 -8.18 13.41
CA TYR A 128 12.95 -8.68 12.05
C TYR A 128 12.19 -7.67 11.17
N LEU A 129 11.44 -6.74 11.77
CA LEU A 129 10.78 -5.63 11.08
C LEU A 129 11.78 -4.68 10.38
N TRP A 130 13.06 -4.69 10.76
CA TRP A 130 14.14 -3.94 10.10
C TRP A 130 14.87 -4.72 8.99
N ALA A 131 14.52 -6.00 8.78
CA ALA A 131 15.16 -6.81 7.75
C ALA A 131 14.83 -6.28 6.35
N THR A 132 15.82 -6.31 5.45
CA THR A 132 15.59 -6.08 4.01
C THR A 132 15.28 -7.42 3.34
N GLN A 133 14.09 -7.53 2.76
CA GLN A 133 13.69 -8.66 1.94
C GLN A 133 14.31 -8.55 0.54
N LYS A 134 14.74 -9.68 -0.03
CA LYS A 134 15.48 -9.73 -1.31
C LYS A 134 14.63 -10.25 -2.49
N ASP A 135 13.31 -10.21 -2.32
CA ASP A 135 12.32 -10.69 -3.30
C ASP A 135 11.45 -9.55 -3.84
N GLY A 136 11.86 -8.29 -3.70
CA GLY A 136 11.10 -7.16 -4.24
C GLY A 136 11.11 -7.11 -5.77
N CYS A 137 10.08 -6.52 -6.35
CA CYS A 137 9.95 -6.32 -7.80
C CYS A 137 9.04 -5.13 -8.16
N PHE A 138 9.10 -4.72 -9.44
CA PHE A 138 8.14 -3.78 -10.00
C PHE A 138 6.85 -4.52 -10.38
N GLN A 139 5.77 -4.23 -9.66
CA GLN A 139 4.44 -4.72 -9.99
C GLN A 139 3.79 -3.83 -11.03
N LYS A 140 3.55 -4.37 -12.22
CA LYS A 140 2.85 -3.65 -13.29
C LYS A 140 1.37 -3.47 -12.97
N GLY A 141 0.86 -2.25 -13.18
CA GLY A 141 -0.54 -1.89 -12.90
C GLY A 141 -0.79 -1.66 -11.41
N SER A 142 -2.06 -1.71 -11.01
CA SER A 142 -2.47 -1.44 -9.62
C SER A 142 -2.29 -2.62 -8.66
N GLY A 143 -1.81 -3.78 -9.13
CA GLY A 143 -1.74 -4.98 -8.29
C GLY A 143 -3.10 -5.57 -7.88
N GLY A 144 -4.20 -5.11 -8.49
CA GLY A 144 -5.56 -5.47 -8.09
C GLY A 144 -6.19 -4.52 -7.06
N PHE A 145 -5.46 -3.49 -6.62
CA PHE A 145 -5.99 -2.46 -5.74
C PHE A 145 -6.84 -1.44 -6.51
N VAL A 146 -7.82 -0.86 -5.80
CA VAL A 146 -8.63 0.27 -6.25
C VAL A 146 -8.18 1.48 -5.42
N PRO A 147 -7.81 2.61 -6.03
CA PRO A 147 -7.29 3.74 -5.28
C PRO A 147 -8.40 4.38 -4.43
N THR A 148 -8.08 4.70 -3.19
CA THR A 148 -8.87 5.58 -2.32
C THR A 148 -8.67 7.04 -2.72
N PHE A 149 -7.48 7.38 -3.22
CA PHE A 149 -7.16 8.70 -3.76
C PHE A 149 -6.16 8.62 -4.91
N ALA A 150 -6.25 9.57 -5.84
CA ALA A 150 -5.27 9.78 -6.89
C ALA A 150 -5.04 11.27 -7.14
N ALA A 151 -3.78 11.68 -7.23
CA ALA A 151 -3.41 13.06 -7.57
C ALA A 151 -2.55 13.10 -8.82
N ARG A 152 -2.89 13.99 -9.75
CA ARG A 152 -2.14 14.22 -10.98
C ARG A 152 -1.23 15.44 -10.86
N ILE A 153 0.04 15.25 -11.17
CA ILE A 153 1.08 16.26 -11.22
C ILE A 153 1.44 16.47 -12.70
N LYS A 154 1.38 17.72 -13.18
CA LYS A 154 1.85 18.07 -14.53
C LYS A 154 3.36 18.02 -14.55
N LEU A 155 3.94 17.54 -15.64
CA LEU A 155 5.38 17.45 -15.80
C LEU A 155 5.85 18.30 -16.97
N SER A 156 7.03 18.90 -16.84
CA SER A 156 7.81 19.30 -18.00
C SER A 156 8.34 18.07 -18.74
N GLN A 157 8.86 18.27 -19.96
CA GLN A 157 9.48 17.21 -20.72
C GLN A 157 10.72 16.63 -20.01
N GLU A 158 11.47 17.48 -19.32
CA GLU A 158 12.65 17.14 -18.53
C GLU A 158 12.25 16.29 -17.32
N GLN A 159 11.29 16.74 -16.52
CA GLN A 159 10.78 16.00 -15.38
C GLN A 159 10.23 14.63 -15.80
N TYR A 160 9.51 14.54 -16.92
CA TYR A 160 9.06 13.25 -17.46
C TYR A 160 10.22 12.30 -17.74
N LYS A 161 11.30 12.79 -18.36
CA LYS A 161 12.48 11.96 -18.68
C LYS A 161 13.19 11.50 -17.40
N GLU A 162 13.30 12.38 -16.41
CA GLU A 162 13.92 12.07 -15.11
C GLU A 162 13.12 11.04 -14.34
N VAL A 163 11.81 11.24 -14.17
CA VAL A 163 10.92 10.26 -13.54
C VAL A 163 10.98 8.92 -14.25
N ARG A 164 10.94 8.92 -15.59
CA ARG A 164 11.06 7.70 -16.38
C ARG A 164 12.38 6.99 -16.15
N ALA A 165 13.50 7.72 -16.18
CA ALA A 165 14.82 7.17 -15.95
C ALA A 165 14.94 6.58 -14.54
N PHE A 166 14.38 7.25 -13.54
CA PHE A 166 14.31 6.75 -12.17
C PHE A 166 13.54 5.42 -12.09
N ILE A 167 12.30 5.37 -12.62
CA ILE A 167 11.48 4.15 -12.58
C ILE A 167 12.20 2.96 -13.25
N LEU A 168 12.90 3.18 -14.37
CA LEU A 168 13.59 2.12 -15.10
C LEU A 168 14.91 1.67 -14.46
N SER A 169 15.54 2.52 -13.67
CA SER A 169 16.82 2.23 -13.01
C SER A 169 16.70 1.90 -11.52
N TYR A 170 15.51 2.10 -10.93
CA TYR A 170 15.24 1.84 -9.53
C TYR A 170 15.48 0.36 -9.18
N SER A 171 16.22 0.12 -8.11
CA SER A 171 16.51 -1.23 -7.64
C SER A 171 15.34 -1.78 -6.81
N TYR A 172 14.40 -2.45 -7.49
CA TYR A 172 13.25 -3.09 -6.84
C TYR A 172 13.59 -4.33 -6.02
N ARG A 173 14.82 -4.89 -6.11
CA ARG A 173 15.16 -6.15 -5.44
C ARG A 173 15.03 -6.07 -3.91
N ASP A 174 15.40 -4.92 -3.37
CA ASP A 174 15.50 -4.71 -1.93
C ASP A 174 14.22 -4.06 -1.41
N TYR A 175 13.42 -4.83 -0.69
CA TYR A 175 12.18 -4.36 -0.07
C TYR A 175 12.35 -4.21 1.44
N ALA A 176 11.95 -3.08 2.01
CA ALA A 176 11.80 -2.96 3.46
C ALA A 176 10.55 -2.17 3.88
N ILE A 177 9.93 -2.52 5.01
CA ILE A 177 8.78 -1.73 5.51
C ILE A 177 9.18 -0.30 5.91
N THR A 178 10.43 -0.13 6.37
CA THR A 178 10.98 1.15 6.81
C THR A 178 11.43 2.02 5.63
N ARG A 179 11.73 1.42 4.47
CA ARG A 179 12.21 2.11 3.25
C ARG A 179 12.15 1.19 2.03
N HIS A 180 12.18 1.75 0.83
CA HIS A 180 12.19 0.96 -0.42
C HIS A 180 10.97 0.03 -0.49
N GLN A 181 9.79 0.64 -0.54
CA GLN A 181 8.51 -0.04 -0.73
C GLN A 181 7.56 0.88 -1.50
N CYS A 182 6.33 0.45 -1.75
CA CYS A 182 5.34 1.15 -2.58
C CYS A 182 5.19 2.65 -2.27
N ALA A 183 5.05 3.04 -1.00
CA ALA A 183 4.85 4.41 -0.55
C ALA A 183 6.12 5.27 -0.66
N THR A 184 7.30 4.74 -0.32
CA THR A 184 8.56 5.48 -0.54
C THR A 184 8.81 5.68 -2.03
N PHE A 185 8.63 4.62 -2.83
CA PHE A 185 8.80 4.71 -4.28
C PHE A 185 7.87 5.77 -4.89
N ALA A 186 6.60 5.79 -4.49
CA ALA A 186 5.65 6.79 -4.95
C ALA A 186 6.03 8.22 -4.51
N ALA A 187 6.54 8.39 -3.29
CA ALA A 187 7.03 9.66 -2.79
C ALA A 187 8.29 10.13 -3.51
N ASP A 188 9.29 9.27 -3.70
CA ASP A 188 10.53 9.58 -4.43
C ASP A 188 10.20 10.02 -5.87
N VAL A 189 9.28 9.33 -6.54
CA VAL A 189 8.80 9.69 -7.89
C VAL A 189 8.10 11.05 -7.89
N ALA A 190 7.28 11.34 -6.87
CA ALA A 190 6.62 12.64 -6.74
C ALA A 190 7.62 13.77 -6.46
N GLU A 191 8.65 13.51 -5.67
CA GLU A 191 9.70 14.48 -5.36
C GLU A 191 10.49 14.87 -6.60
N ILE A 192 10.86 13.90 -7.45
CA ILE A 192 11.47 14.17 -8.77
C ILE A 192 10.52 14.98 -9.66
N ALA A 193 9.21 14.77 -9.54
CA ALA A 193 8.18 15.59 -10.19
C ALA A 193 7.98 16.98 -9.54
N GLY A 194 8.73 17.33 -8.50
CA GLY A 194 8.68 18.61 -7.82
C GLY A 194 7.63 18.72 -6.71
N VAL A 195 7.08 17.60 -6.24
CA VAL A 195 6.08 17.55 -5.16
C VAL A 195 6.58 16.67 -4.02
N GLU A 196 7.03 17.31 -2.94
CA GLU A 196 7.40 16.62 -1.70
C GLU A 196 6.15 16.09 -1.00
N LEU A 197 6.14 14.79 -0.68
CA LEU A 197 5.02 14.13 -0.02
C LEU A 197 5.49 13.48 1.27
N LYS A 198 4.81 13.77 2.37
CA LYS A 198 4.98 13.01 3.61
C LYS A 198 4.42 11.61 3.41
N HIS A 199 5.19 10.61 3.80
CA HIS A 199 4.78 9.21 3.67
C HIS A 199 5.09 8.37 4.91
N SER A 200 5.81 8.90 5.90
CA SER A 200 6.26 8.13 7.07
C SER A 200 5.45 8.41 8.34
N VAL A 201 5.33 7.40 9.18
CA VAL A 201 4.77 7.48 10.54
C VAL A 201 5.57 6.61 11.50
N THR A 202 5.78 7.11 12.71
CA THR A 202 6.43 6.37 13.79
C THR A 202 5.37 5.74 14.69
N VAL A 203 5.52 4.44 14.94
CA VAL A 203 4.59 3.66 15.77
C VAL A 203 5.36 3.14 16.99
N PRO A 204 4.89 3.42 18.21
CA PRO A 204 5.49 2.81 19.40
C PRO A 204 5.15 1.32 19.45
N ILE A 205 6.16 0.51 19.74
CA ILE A 205 6.06 -0.94 19.92
C ILE A 205 6.10 -1.23 21.41
N GLU A 206 5.08 -1.92 21.92
CA GLU A 206 5.05 -2.34 23.31
C GLU A 206 6.24 -3.26 23.63
N GLN A 207 6.90 -3.07 24.78
CA GLN A 207 8.00 -3.95 25.19
C GLN A 207 7.55 -5.40 25.34
N ARG A 208 6.31 -5.59 25.75
CA ARG A 208 5.70 -6.89 26.01
C ARG A 208 4.25 -6.90 25.57
N ILE A 209 3.77 -8.06 25.12
CA ILE A 209 2.37 -8.31 24.80
C ILE A 209 1.89 -9.58 25.48
N THR A 210 0.62 -9.60 25.89
CA THR A 210 -0.01 -10.80 26.44
C THR A 210 -0.77 -11.54 25.36
N LEU A 211 -0.27 -12.70 24.94
CA LEU A 211 -0.95 -13.57 23.97
C LEU A 211 -1.24 -14.92 24.63
N TYR A 212 -2.48 -15.39 24.59
CA TYR A 212 -2.89 -16.66 25.19
C TYR A 212 -2.53 -16.83 26.68
N GLY A 213 -2.50 -15.72 27.43
CA GLY A 213 -2.09 -15.71 28.84
C GLY A 213 -0.57 -15.78 29.06
N GLU A 214 0.22 -15.94 27.99
CA GLU A 214 1.67 -15.82 28.03
C GLU A 214 2.08 -14.36 27.83
N ASN A 215 3.07 -13.91 28.60
CA ASN A 215 3.66 -12.58 28.49
C ASN A 215 4.90 -12.67 27.60
N ILE A 216 4.76 -12.28 26.33
CA ILE A 216 5.79 -12.36 25.32
C ILE A 216 6.55 -11.04 25.27
N GLN A 217 7.88 -11.11 25.34
CA GLN A 217 8.75 -9.96 25.19
C GLN A 217 9.01 -9.67 23.71
N LEU A 218 8.73 -8.44 23.28
CA LEU A 218 8.93 -7.98 21.91
C LEU A 218 10.30 -7.34 21.69
N TRP A 219 10.83 -6.68 22.72
CA TRP A 219 12.18 -6.12 22.71
C TRP A 219 12.78 -6.00 24.13
N SER A 220 14.10 -6.15 24.23
CA SER A 220 14.93 -5.79 25.37
C SER A 220 15.73 -4.52 25.11
N ASP A 221 16.12 -4.31 23.85
CA ASP A 221 16.88 -3.15 23.40
C ASP A 221 15.91 -2.00 23.05
N PRO A 222 16.00 -0.84 23.73
CA PRO A 222 15.16 0.32 23.45
C PRO A 222 15.26 0.86 22.01
N PHE A 223 16.28 0.48 21.24
CA PHE A 223 16.35 0.78 19.80
C PHE A 223 15.10 0.29 19.05
N TYR A 224 14.49 -0.82 19.48
CA TYR A 224 13.30 -1.40 18.86
C TYR A 224 11.97 -0.94 19.48
N ALA A 225 12.00 0.08 20.36
CA ALA A 225 10.80 0.59 21.03
C ALA A 225 9.87 1.36 20.09
N GLU A 226 10.38 1.84 18.96
CA GLU A 226 9.61 2.59 17.96
C GLU A 226 9.99 2.12 16.56
N LEU A 227 9.02 2.06 15.66
CA LEU A 227 9.22 1.72 14.27
C LEU A 227 8.67 2.82 13.37
N THR A 228 9.56 3.42 12.58
CA THR A 228 9.17 4.34 11.51
C THR A 228 8.94 3.55 10.22
N ILE A 229 7.71 3.56 9.74
CA ILE A 229 7.31 2.93 8.48
C ILE A 229 6.83 3.98 7.49
N SER A 230 6.94 3.66 6.20
CA SER A 230 6.21 4.40 5.18
C SER A 230 4.82 3.78 4.98
N SER A 231 3.80 4.61 4.74
CA SER A 231 2.41 4.21 4.77
C SER A 231 1.60 4.86 3.65
N PRO A 232 0.79 4.07 2.91
CA PRO A 232 -0.25 4.59 2.03
C PRO A 232 -1.17 5.63 2.69
N ASP A 233 -1.50 5.45 3.98
CA ASP A 233 -2.43 6.34 4.68
C ASP A 233 -1.84 7.75 4.89
N ILE A 234 -0.54 7.83 5.22
CA ILE A 234 0.16 9.11 5.36
C ILE A 234 0.35 9.78 4.00
N LEU A 235 0.67 8.97 2.98
CA LEU A 235 0.80 9.44 1.61
C LEU A 235 -0.52 10.00 1.06
N GLU A 236 -1.66 9.36 1.33
CA GLU A 236 -3.00 9.85 0.98
C GLU A 236 -3.25 11.25 1.55
N LYS A 237 -3.04 11.44 2.86
CA LYS A 237 -3.19 12.73 3.52
C LYS A 237 -2.31 13.79 2.87
N SER A 238 -1.06 13.46 2.56
CA SER A 238 -0.12 14.39 1.91
C SER A 238 -0.53 14.72 0.47
N LEU A 239 -1.06 13.75 -0.28
CA LEU A 239 -1.58 13.96 -1.64
C LEU A 239 -2.80 14.88 -1.63
N MET A 240 -3.74 14.66 -0.70
CA MET A 240 -4.90 15.53 -0.52
C MET A 240 -4.48 16.96 -0.20
N GLN A 241 -3.47 17.13 0.65
CA GLN A 241 -2.90 18.45 0.95
C GLN A 241 -2.25 19.09 -0.29
N ALA A 242 -1.48 18.33 -1.07
CA ALA A 242 -0.87 18.83 -2.31
C ALA A 242 -1.93 19.31 -3.32
N VAL A 243 -3.10 18.63 -3.38
CA VAL A 243 -4.24 19.10 -4.19
C VAL A 243 -4.83 20.39 -3.61
N LYS A 244 -5.07 20.47 -2.30
CA LYS A 244 -5.60 21.69 -1.65
C LYS A 244 -4.68 22.90 -1.86
N GLU A 245 -3.37 22.67 -1.98
CA GLU A 245 -2.35 23.70 -2.24
C GLU A 245 -2.15 24.02 -3.73
N GLY A 246 -2.87 23.35 -4.64
CA GLY A 246 -2.74 23.56 -6.08
C GLY A 246 -1.46 23.00 -6.71
N LYS A 247 -0.70 22.17 -5.98
CA LYS A 247 0.51 21.49 -6.49
C LYS A 247 0.17 20.26 -7.34
N ALA A 248 -1.03 19.71 -7.18
CA ALA A 248 -1.56 18.59 -7.93
C ALA A 248 -3.07 18.77 -8.17
N GLN A 249 -3.65 17.96 -9.07
CA GLN A 249 -5.09 17.96 -9.35
C GLN A 249 -5.71 16.63 -8.91
N ASN A 250 -6.89 16.64 -8.29
CA ASN A 250 -7.60 15.42 -7.92
C ASN A 250 -7.97 14.62 -9.18
N ALA A 251 -7.39 13.43 -9.33
CA ALA A 251 -7.55 12.57 -10.50
C ALA A 251 -8.29 11.26 -10.17
N THR A 252 -8.86 11.14 -8.98
CA THR A 252 -9.47 9.89 -8.48
C THR A 252 -10.59 9.41 -9.39
N ASN A 253 -11.60 10.26 -9.66
CA ASN A 253 -12.73 9.91 -10.52
C ASN A 253 -12.29 9.65 -11.96
N TRP A 254 -11.42 10.51 -12.50
CA TRP A 254 -10.85 10.34 -13.84
C TRP A 254 -10.17 8.98 -13.99
N TYR A 255 -9.36 8.57 -13.01
CA TYR A 255 -8.67 7.28 -13.05
C TYR A 255 -9.67 6.13 -13.02
N LEU A 256 -10.62 6.16 -12.07
CA LEU A 256 -11.63 5.11 -11.91
C LEU A 256 -12.50 4.94 -13.17
N GLU A 257 -12.90 6.03 -13.82
CA GLU A 257 -13.68 5.98 -15.06
C GLU A 257 -12.89 5.39 -16.24
N ASN A 258 -11.62 5.78 -16.38
CA ASN A 258 -10.76 5.29 -17.47
C ASN A 258 -10.34 3.83 -17.26
N TYR A 259 -10.24 3.37 -16.01
CA TYR A 259 -9.86 1.99 -15.69
C TYR A 259 -11.07 1.04 -15.72
N ARG A 260 -12.23 1.42 -15.17
CA ARG A 260 -13.48 0.61 -15.23
C ARG A 260 -13.96 0.35 -16.66
N LYS A 261 -13.76 1.31 -17.57
CA LYS A 261 -14.05 1.14 -19.02
C LYS A 261 -13.20 0.07 -19.68
N LYS A 262 -11.96 -0.16 -19.21
CA LYS A 262 -11.09 -1.22 -19.75
C LYS A 262 -11.45 -2.60 -19.20
N THR A 263 -11.81 -2.72 -17.92
CA THR A 263 -12.20 -4.00 -17.31
C THR A 263 -13.47 -4.55 -17.94
N THR A 264 -14.52 -3.72 -18.11
CA THR A 264 -15.79 -4.13 -18.74
C THR A 264 -15.64 -4.57 -20.21
N LEU A 265 -14.70 -3.99 -20.96
CA LEU A 265 -14.41 -4.43 -22.34
C LEU A 265 -13.69 -5.78 -22.35
N PHE A 266 -12.71 -5.98 -21.46
CA PHE A 266 -12.01 -7.26 -21.31
C PHE A 266 -12.94 -8.37 -20.79
N ASP A 267 -13.83 -8.08 -19.84
CA ASP A 267 -14.83 -9.00 -19.32
C ASP A 267 -15.85 -9.41 -20.41
N ARG A 268 -16.23 -8.47 -21.30
CA ARG A 268 -17.05 -8.77 -22.48
C ARG A 268 -16.32 -9.65 -23.50
N ILE A 269 -15.02 -9.39 -23.75
CA ILE A 269 -14.22 -10.21 -24.68
C ILE A 269 -13.95 -11.61 -24.11
N HIS A 270 -13.73 -11.74 -22.80
CA HIS A 270 -13.61 -13.04 -22.15
C HIS A 270 -14.93 -13.80 -22.11
N SER A 271 -16.06 -13.13 -21.86
CA SER A 271 -17.40 -13.72 -21.99
C SER A 271 -17.63 -14.29 -23.41
N ILE A 272 -17.28 -13.54 -24.46
CA ILE A 272 -17.42 -13.98 -25.85
C ILE A 272 -16.49 -15.17 -26.18
N LYS A 273 -15.23 -15.15 -25.74
CA LYS A 273 -14.30 -16.27 -25.93
C LYS A 273 -14.69 -17.53 -25.14
N THR A 274 -15.31 -17.37 -23.97
CA THR A 274 -15.80 -18.49 -23.14
C THR A 274 -17.07 -19.11 -23.73
N ILE A 275 -17.92 -18.32 -24.41
CA ILE A 275 -19.08 -18.83 -25.15
C ILE A 275 -18.64 -19.54 -26.44
N GLY A 276 -17.69 -18.98 -27.20
CA GLY A 276 -17.18 -19.58 -28.43
C GLY A 276 -16.42 -20.91 -28.22
N SER A 277 -15.68 -21.03 -27.11
CA SER A 277 -14.99 -22.29 -26.76
C SER A 277 -15.93 -23.38 -26.24
N LYS A 278 -17.06 -23.01 -25.60
CA LYS A 278 -18.09 -23.98 -25.20
C LYS A 278 -18.92 -24.49 -26.38
N LEU A 279 -19.19 -23.65 -27.41
CA LEU A 279 -19.88 -24.12 -28.61
C LEU A 279 -19.02 -25.07 -29.46
N ASN A 280 -17.71 -24.83 -29.59
CA ASN A 280 -16.83 -25.72 -30.35
C ASN A 280 -16.58 -27.10 -29.68
N ARG A 281 -16.69 -27.19 -28.34
CA ARG A 281 -16.60 -28.49 -27.64
C ARG A 281 -17.88 -29.34 -27.77
N SER A 282 -19.03 -28.72 -28.02
CA SER A 282 -20.31 -29.43 -28.19
C SER A 282 -20.48 -30.02 -29.60
N LEU A 283 -19.80 -29.44 -30.60
CA LEU A 283 -19.89 -29.87 -32.01
C LEU A 283 -18.86 -30.93 -32.42
N MET A 284 -17.92 -31.31 -31.53
CA MET A 284 -16.94 -32.38 -31.79
C MET A 284 -17.22 -33.68 -31.01
N LEU A 285 -18.41 -33.81 -30.42
CA LEU A 285 -18.88 -35.02 -29.72
C LEU A 285 -20.17 -35.58 -30.35
N LYS A 286 -20.27 -35.55 -31.68
CA LYS A 286 -21.24 -36.34 -32.44
C LYS A 286 -20.52 -37.17 -33.49
#